data_AF-A0A929NIR1-F1
#
_entry.id   AF-A0A929NIR1-F1
#
_cell.length_a   1.000
_cell.length_b   1.000
_cell.length_c   1.000
_cell.angle_alpha   90.00
_cell.angle_beta   90.00
_cell.angle_gamma   90.00
#
_symmetry.space_group_name_H-M   'P 1'
#
loop_
_entity.id
_entity.type
_entity.pdbx_description
1 polymer ?
#
loop_
_entity_poly.entity_id
_entity_poly.type
_entity_poly.pdbx_seq_one_letter_code
_entity_poly.pdbx_strand_id
1 'polypeptide(L)'
;MPCNEVFYSECLVNSQRLTAFLYSPPDIPRGHVDFTPEVWDAFDLLHNHGGIVDIFRKHHPGEAGQYVFFDYRVPRSVERGLGWRVDHILATAPLADQSIRCSIDLGPRRAEKPSDHTVMTAEFII
;
A
#
# COMPACT_ATOMS: atom_id res chain seq x y z
N MET A 1 13.53 -1.53 41.20
CA MET A 1 12.39 -1.72 40.30
C MET A 1 12.73 -1.10 38.95
N PRO A 2 13.16 -1.86 37.94
CA PRO A 2 13.36 -1.36 36.60
C PRO A 2 12.14 -1.72 35.73
N CYS A 3 11.59 -0.73 35.02
CA CYS A 3 10.51 -0.93 34.05
C CYS A 3 11.01 -0.39 32.71
N ASN A 4 11.18 -1.31 31.76
CA ASN A 4 11.00 -1.14 30.31
C ASN A 4 12.23 -0.71 29.50
N GLU A 5 13.09 -1.69 29.21
CA GLU A 5 13.78 -1.76 27.93
C GLU A 5 12.73 -1.92 26.81
N VAL A 6 12.46 -0.86 26.06
CA VAL A 6 11.76 -0.98 24.78
C VAL A 6 12.83 -1.26 23.73
N PHE A 7 12.90 -2.52 23.30
CA PHE A 7 13.72 -2.97 22.19
C PHE A 7 13.27 -2.27 20.89
N TYR A 8 13.85 -1.11 20.60
CA TYR A 8 13.89 -0.53 19.26
C TYR A 8 15.04 -1.18 18.47
N SER A 9 15.01 -2.50 18.28
CA SER A 9 16.01 -3.17 17.44
C SER A 9 15.66 -3.00 15.97
N GLU A 10 16.42 -2.15 15.29
CA GLU A 10 16.93 -2.38 13.92
C GLU A 10 15.93 -2.60 12.77
N CYS A 11 14.64 -2.27 12.91
CA CYS A 11 13.71 -2.27 11.78
C CYS A 11 13.81 -0.99 10.92
N LEU A 12 15.01 -0.41 10.81
CA LEU A 12 15.35 0.77 10.00
C LEU A 12 16.22 0.42 8.78
N VAL A 13 16.35 -0.86 8.41
CA VAL A 13 17.19 -1.31 7.30
C VAL A 13 16.37 -1.88 6.14
N ASN A 14 15.43 -1.09 5.61
CA ASN A 14 15.06 -1.01 4.19
C ASN A 14 13.74 -0.23 4.09
N SER A 15 13.83 1.02 3.64
CA SER A 15 12.73 1.97 3.48
C SER A 15 11.62 1.51 2.51
N GLN A 16 11.71 0.31 1.94
CA GLN A 16 10.70 -0.26 1.04
C GLN A 16 9.67 -1.15 1.75
N ARG A 17 10.01 -1.77 2.91
CA ARG A 17 9.10 -2.66 3.66
C ARG A 17 7.84 -1.96 4.18
N LEU A 18 7.91 -0.66 4.45
CA LEU A 18 6.82 0.09 5.08
C LEU A 18 5.84 0.72 4.08
N THR A 19 6.12 0.61 2.78
CA THR A 19 5.39 1.40 1.78
C THR A 19 4.28 0.62 1.09
N ALA A 20 4.17 -0.69 1.30
CA ALA A 20 3.14 -1.44 0.58
C ALA A 20 1.71 -1.20 1.10
N PHE A 21 1.52 -0.97 2.42
CA PHE A 21 0.21 -1.15 3.06
C PHE A 21 -0.31 -0.03 4.00
N LEU A 22 0.41 1.07 4.26
CA LEU A 22 0.12 1.86 5.48
C LEU A 22 -0.65 3.18 5.25
N TYR A 23 -1.97 3.15 5.47
CA TYR A 23 -2.55 3.76 6.67
C TYR A 23 -3.33 2.67 7.40
N SER A 24 -2.68 2.12 8.42
CA SER A 24 -3.43 1.46 9.48
C SER A 24 -3.86 2.57 10.45
N PRO A 25 -5.15 2.75 10.77
CA PRO A 25 -5.47 3.42 12.02
C PRO A 25 -4.67 2.74 13.14
N PRO A 26 -4.23 3.47 14.18
CA PRO A 26 -3.33 2.98 15.22
C PRO A 26 -3.80 1.71 15.98
N ASP A 27 -5.00 1.21 15.69
CA ASP A 27 -5.71 0.19 16.44
C ASP A 27 -5.93 -1.14 15.68
N ILE A 28 -5.34 -1.35 14.50
CA ILE A 28 -5.50 -2.65 13.81
C ILE A 28 -4.45 -3.63 14.32
N PRO A 29 -4.86 -4.70 15.02
CA PRO A 29 -3.91 -5.67 15.54
C PRO A 29 -3.24 -6.44 14.40
N ARG A 30 -1.97 -6.80 14.60
CA ARG A 30 -1.34 -7.88 13.80
C ARG A 30 -2.25 -9.10 13.80
N GLY A 31 -2.51 -9.66 12.61
CA GLY A 31 -3.43 -10.80 12.45
C GLY A 31 -4.82 -10.43 11.91
N HIS A 32 -5.09 -9.16 11.60
CA HIS A 32 -6.23 -8.79 10.75
C HIS A 32 -6.06 -9.44 9.36
N VAL A 33 -7.17 -9.78 8.69
CA VAL A 33 -7.18 -10.60 7.46
C VAL A 33 -6.33 -10.03 6.31
N ASP A 34 -6.12 -8.71 6.24
CA ASP A 34 -5.22 -8.06 5.26
C ASP A 34 -3.93 -7.49 5.88
N PHE A 35 -3.60 -7.90 7.11
CA PHE A 35 -2.40 -7.49 7.85
C PHE A 35 -1.81 -8.69 8.61
N THR A 36 -1.70 -9.83 7.93
CA THR A 36 -1.00 -11.01 8.46
C THR A 36 0.44 -11.07 7.94
N PRO A 37 1.40 -11.56 8.75
CA PRO A 37 2.78 -11.71 8.31
C PRO A 37 2.94 -12.56 7.04
N GLU A 38 2.12 -13.60 6.87
CA GLU A 38 2.22 -14.54 5.76
C GLU A 38 1.92 -13.88 4.41
N VAL A 39 0.93 -12.98 4.36
CA VAL A 39 0.61 -12.22 3.14
C VAL A 39 1.77 -11.29 2.77
N TRP A 40 2.42 -10.71 3.78
CA TRP A 40 3.55 -9.80 3.58
C TRP A 40 4.79 -10.52 3.12
N ASP A 41 5.11 -11.66 3.75
CA ASP A 41 6.22 -12.50 3.33
C ASP A 41 6.01 -12.98 1.89
N ALA A 42 4.78 -13.37 1.52
CA ALA A 42 4.46 -13.75 0.15
C ALA A 42 4.64 -12.58 -0.85
N PHE A 43 4.23 -11.37 -0.48
CA PHE A 43 4.41 -10.19 -1.33
C PHE A 43 5.89 -9.79 -1.46
N ASP A 44 6.65 -9.83 -0.36
CA ASP A 44 8.10 -9.60 -0.34
C ASP A 44 8.82 -10.64 -1.21
N LEU A 45 8.39 -11.90 -1.20
CA LEU A 45 8.94 -12.94 -2.07
C LEU A 45 8.68 -12.64 -3.55
N LEU A 46 7.45 -12.24 -3.91
CA LEU A 46 7.10 -11.86 -5.27
C LEU A 46 7.97 -10.70 -5.78
N HIS A 47 8.19 -9.69 -4.93
CA HIS A 47 8.98 -8.53 -5.28
C HIS A 47 10.48 -8.85 -5.39
N ASN A 48 11.07 -9.41 -4.34
CA ASN A 48 12.52 -9.58 -4.22
C ASN A 48 13.05 -10.76 -5.05
N HIS A 49 12.27 -11.82 -5.21
CA HIS A 49 12.71 -13.04 -5.91
C HIS A 49 12.01 -13.23 -7.26
N GLY A 50 10.76 -12.77 -7.39
CA GLY A 50 9.99 -12.90 -8.63
C GLY A 50 10.37 -11.88 -9.70
N GLY A 51 11.16 -10.86 -9.38
CA GLY A 51 11.47 -9.76 -10.31
C GLY A 51 10.24 -8.95 -10.72
N ILE A 52 9.22 -8.94 -9.85
CA ILE A 52 7.97 -8.23 -10.05
C ILE A 52 8.05 -6.87 -9.36
N VAL A 53 7.77 -5.81 -10.11
CA VAL A 53 7.81 -4.43 -9.66
C VAL A 53 6.40 -3.95 -9.36
N ASP A 54 6.19 -3.37 -8.18
CA ASP A 54 4.99 -2.58 -7.87
C ASP A 54 5.10 -1.23 -8.60
N ILE A 55 4.29 -1.05 -9.64
CA ILE A 55 4.35 0.11 -10.54
C ILE A 55 3.99 1.40 -9.79
N PHE A 56 3.05 1.34 -8.85
CA PHE A 56 2.72 2.52 -8.05
C PHE A 56 3.92 2.96 -7.23
N ARG A 57 4.60 2.02 -6.56
CA ARG A 57 5.75 2.35 -5.72
C ARG A 57 7.00 2.75 -6.53
N LYS A 58 7.13 2.28 -7.79
CA LYS A 58 8.13 2.78 -8.74
C LYS A 58 7.98 4.29 -8.99
N HIS A 59 6.75 4.77 -9.20
CA HIS A 59 6.48 6.18 -9.49
C HIS A 59 6.35 7.06 -8.25
N HIS A 60 5.95 6.48 -7.11
CA HIS A 60 5.70 7.18 -5.84
C HIS A 60 6.51 6.59 -4.67
N PRO A 61 7.85 6.59 -4.72
CA PRO A 61 8.68 5.95 -3.70
C PRO A 61 8.52 6.67 -2.35
N GLY A 62 8.19 5.91 -1.30
CA GLY A 62 8.08 6.46 0.07
C GLY A 62 6.85 7.34 0.34
N GLU A 63 6.01 7.62 -0.65
CA GLU A 63 4.80 8.42 -0.45
C GLU A 63 3.76 7.66 0.38
N ALA A 64 3.48 8.17 1.59
CA ALA A 64 2.37 7.76 2.43
C ALA A 64 1.07 8.48 2.02
N GLY A 65 -0.07 8.05 2.55
CA GLY A 65 -1.37 8.70 2.29
C GLY A 65 -2.07 8.23 1.01
N GLN A 66 -1.45 7.34 0.24
CA GLN A 66 -1.92 6.92 -1.08
C GLN A 66 -2.70 5.61 -0.99
N TYR A 67 -4.03 5.73 -0.95
CA TYR A 67 -4.94 4.62 -0.67
C TYR A 67 -5.96 4.44 -1.77
N VAL A 68 -6.32 3.18 -1.99
CA VAL A 68 -7.33 2.78 -2.98
C VAL A 68 -8.58 2.25 -2.31
N PHE A 69 -8.48 1.72 -1.08
CA PHE A 69 -9.61 1.20 -0.31
C PHE A 69 -9.94 2.10 0.87
N PHE A 70 -11.23 2.34 1.10
CA PHE A 70 -11.77 3.14 2.20
C PHE A 70 -13.06 2.53 2.74
N ASP A 71 -12.94 1.90 3.91
CA ASP A 71 -14.05 1.24 4.60
C ASP A 71 -15.26 2.18 4.80
N TYR A 72 -16.45 1.71 4.41
CA TYR A 72 -17.72 2.42 4.59
C TYR A 72 -18.10 2.64 6.06
N ARG A 73 -17.66 1.74 6.95
CA ARG A 73 -17.98 1.78 8.38
C ARG A 73 -17.20 2.86 9.12
N VAL A 74 -16.11 3.35 8.53
CA VAL A 74 -15.28 4.41 9.09
C VAL A 74 -15.82 5.76 8.61
N PRO A 75 -16.39 6.60 9.51
CA PRO A 75 -16.97 7.87 9.10
C PRO A 75 -15.91 8.80 8.51
N ARG A 76 -16.24 9.38 7.35
CA ARG A 76 -15.40 10.34 6.63
C ARG A 76 -13.98 9.79 6.34
N SER A 77 -13.85 8.49 6.08
CA SER A 77 -12.55 7.82 5.82
C SER A 77 -11.73 8.49 4.73
N VAL A 78 -12.37 8.86 3.61
CA VAL A 78 -11.72 9.56 2.48
C VAL A 78 -11.19 10.94 2.88
N GLU A 79 -12.01 11.75 3.56
CA GLU A 79 -11.64 13.10 4.00
C GLU A 79 -10.53 13.08 5.06
N ARG A 80 -10.55 12.05 5.91
CA ARG A 80 -9.59 11.85 7.00
C ARG A 80 -8.32 11.14 6.55
N GLY A 81 -8.23 10.72 5.28
CA GLY A 81 -7.08 9.96 4.76
C GLY A 81 -6.91 8.59 5.42
N LEU A 82 -8.00 7.95 5.86
CA LEU A 82 -7.98 6.64 6.48
C LEU A 82 -8.33 5.57 5.45
N GLY A 83 -7.33 5.05 4.77
CA GLY A 83 -7.54 4.06 3.72
C GLY A 83 -6.36 3.11 3.61
N TRP A 84 -6.53 2.04 2.86
CA TRP A 84 -5.50 1.03 2.67
C TRP A 84 -5.14 0.94 1.19
N ARG A 85 -3.93 0.45 0.94
CA ARG A 85 -3.47 0.17 -0.42
C ARG A 85 -3.39 -1.33 -0.62
N VAL A 86 -4.49 -1.92 -1.03
CA VAL A 86 -4.65 -3.37 -1.23
C VAL A 86 -4.76 -3.75 -2.71
N ASP A 87 -5.00 -2.78 -3.59
CA ASP A 87 -4.92 -2.99 -5.04
C ASP A 87 -3.50 -2.63 -5.53
N HIS A 88 -2.97 -3.47 -6.41
CA HIS A 88 -1.61 -3.33 -6.95
C HIS A 88 -1.61 -3.49 -8.46
N ILE A 89 -0.82 -2.65 -9.16
CA ILE A 89 -0.42 -2.91 -10.53
C ILE A 89 1.01 -3.44 -10.47
N LEU A 90 1.15 -4.72 -10.78
CA LEU A 90 2.41 -5.44 -10.72
C LEU A 90 2.89 -5.77 -12.13
N ALA A 91 4.16 -5.58 -12.41
CA ALA A 91 4.74 -5.87 -13.73
C ALA A 91 6.11 -6.54 -13.61
N THR A 92 6.46 -7.37 -14.59
CA THR A 92 7.84 -7.84 -14.76
C THR A 92 8.76 -6.67 -15.11
N ALA A 93 10.06 -6.79 -14.80
CA ALA A 93 11.02 -5.71 -15.05
C ALA A 93 10.95 -5.09 -16.47
N PRO A 94 10.89 -5.86 -17.58
CA PRO A 94 10.85 -5.26 -18.92
C PRO A 94 9.61 -4.41 -19.18
N LEU A 95 8.45 -4.82 -18.66
CA LEU A 95 7.21 -4.04 -18.78
C LEU A 95 7.20 -2.87 -17.81
N ALA A 96 7.75 -3.06 -16.61
CA ALA A 96 7.91 -1.97 -15.65
C ALA A 96 8.75 -0.84 -16.24
N ASP A 97 9.81 -1.15 -16.98
CA ASP A 97 10.66 -0.16 -17.67
C ASP A 97 9.90 0.69 -18.70
N GLN A 98 8.85 0.12 -19.31
CA GLN A 98 7.95 0.86 -20.21
C GLN A 98 6.92 1.73 -19.50
N SER A 99 6.77 1.61 -18.17
CA SER A 99 5.81 2.40 -17.41
C SER A 99 6.26 3.85 -17.26
N ILE A 100 5.44 4.78 -17.75
CA ILE A 100 5.71 6.22 -17.72
C ILE A 100 4.91 6.98 -16.67
N ARG A 101 3.82 6.38 -16.17
CA ARG A 101 2.98 6.99 -15.14
C ARG A 101 2.23 5.93 -14.34
N CYS A 102 1.97 6.22 -13.07
CA CYS A 102 0.98 5.54 -12.26
C CYS A 102 0.24 6.59 -11.42
N SER A 103 -1.06 6.42 -11.16
CA SER A 103 -1.82 7.37 -10.35
C SER A 103 -3.05 6.75 -9.71
N ILE A 104 -3.51 7.34 -8.62
CA ILE A 104 -4.78 7.01 -7.96
C ILE A 104 -5.75 8.17 -8.18
N ASP A 105 -6.95 7.87 -8.69
CA ASP A 105 -8.04 8.83 -8.84
C ASP A 105 -9.08 8.60 -7.74
N LEU A 106 -9.23 9.57 -6.84
CA LEU A 106 -10.24 9.55 -5.76
C LEU A 106 -11.63 10.04 -6.20
N GLY A 107 -11.77 10.54 -7.43
CA GLY A 107 -13.03 11.01 -8.00
C GLY A 107 -14.16 9.96 -7.91
N PRO A 108 -13.95 8.72 -8.40
CA PRO A 108 -14.93 7.64 -8.29
C PRO A 108 -15.35 7.36 -6.85
N ARG A 109 -14.39 7.40 -5.90
CA ARG A 109 -14.68 7.18 -4.48
C ARG A 109 -15.50 8.30 -3.84
N ARG A 110 -15.53 9.50 -4.43
CA ARG A 110 -16.30 10.67 -3.97
C ARG A 110 -17.67 10.80 -4.64
N ALA A 111 -18.02 9.89 -5.57
CA ALA A 111 -19.30 9.89 -6.26
C ALA A 111 -20.46 9.47 -5.34
N GLU A 112 -21.70 9.63 -5.82
CA GLU A 112 -22.88 9.11 -5.13
C GLU A 112 -22.90 7.57 -5.19
N LYS A 113 -23.05 6.92 -4.03
CA LYS A 113 -23.01 5.44 -3.88
C LYS A 113 -21.78 4.81 -4.55
N PRO A 114 -20.56 5.21 -4.11
CA PRO A 114 -19.33 4.72 -4.72
C PRO A 114 -19.02 3.29 -4.25
N SER A 115 -18.06 2.64 -4.91
CA SER A 115 -17.36 1.49 -4.33
C SER A 115 -16.52 1.95 -3.12
N ASP A 116 -16.16 1.01 -2.25
CA ASP A 116 -15.18 1.16 -1.18
C ASP A 116 -13.77 1.25 -1.75
N HIS A 117 -13.58 0.81 -2.99
CA HIS A 117 -12.39 1.04 -3.77
C HIS A 117 -12.48 2.27 -4.67
N THR A 118 -11.32 2.81 -5.02
CA THR A 118 -11.12 3.84 -6.04
C THR A 118 -10.25 3.29 -7.17
N VAL A 119 -10.04 4.09 -8.21
CA VAL A 119 -9.31 3.63 -9.40
C VAL A 119 -7.84 3.95 -9.28
N MET A 120 -7.00 2.95 -9.56
CA MET A 120 -5.57 3.12 -9.82
C MET A 120 -5.28 2.80 -11.29
N THR A 121 -4.47 3.63 -11.94
CA THR A 121 -4.11 3.50 -13.35
C THR A 121 -2.60 3.51 -13.52
N ALA A 122 -2.11 2.81 -14.54
CA ALA A 122 -0.73 2.90 -15.00
C ALA A 122 -0.68 3.03 -16.52
N GLU A 123 0.23 3.85 -17.01
CA GLU A 123 0.46 4.12 -18.43
C GLU A 123 1.80 3.52 -18.86
N PHE A 124 1.82 2.90 -20.04
CA PHE A 124 2.99 2.21 -20.60
C PHE A 124 3.18 2.61 -22.07
N ILE A 125 4.44 2.71 -22.50
CA ILE A 125 4.80 2.85 -23.92
C ILE A 125 5.25 1.47 -24.43
N ILE A 126 4.47 0.86 -25.32
CA ILE A 126 4.72 -0.48 -25.86
C ILE A 126 4.92 -0.46 -27.36
#